data_AF-A8TU31-F1
#
_entry.id   AF-A8TU31-F1
#
_cell.length_a   1.000
_cell.length_b   1.000
_cell.length_c   1.000
_cell.angle_alpha   90.00
_cell.angle_beta   90.00
_cell.angle_gamma   90.00
#
_symmetry.space_group_name_H-M   'P 1'
#
loop_
_entity.id
_entity.type
_entity.pdbx_description
1 polymer ?
#
loop_
_entity_poly.entity_id
_entity_poly.type
_entity_poly.pdbx_seq_one_letter_code
_entity_poly.pdbx_strand_id
1 'polypeptide(L)'
;MLEPGSTFKRNQAEEALWRYLSRDHVGRMPPPVFRTRIKRLLEIDRAEGTKNERAMAFADTAPEGRGHEVRFTEFDVFCLGVGLLTLNAGFKQAEVVMLLQYIRDFLKDIWANIQDSPPVPRQRPLPTDRPNAPTYKYEGVEYADTGVYLIVNSVELKEIYPTQDPRKLMIFSPKVCYGADLLGQELRNTALSFPATFVLELSLMAIRVQRFLGEAEPRLRGPN
;
A
#
# COMPACT_ATOMS: atom_id res chain seq x y z
N MET A 1 13.49 -13.93 7.47
CA MET A 1 12.51 -12.99 8.04
C MET A 1 13.30 -11.88 8.72
N LEU A 2 12.83 -10.65 8.64
CA LEU A 2 13.37 -9.52 9.39
C LEU A 2 13.00 -9.68 10.88
N GLU A 3 13.80 -9.13 11.78
CA GLU A 3 13.53 -9.18 13.23
C GLU A 3 12.26 -8.38 13.57
N PRO A 4 11.35 -8.90 14.41
CA PRO A 4 10.16 -8.15 14.84
C PRO A 4 10.52 -6.79 15.42
N GLY A 5 9.86 -5.73 14.95
CA GLY A 5 10.14 -4.36 15.38
C GLY A 5 11.34 -3.69 14.72
N SER A 6 11.94 -4.31 13.69
CA SER A 6 12.94 -3.66 12.85
C SER A 6 12.42 -2.34 12.27
N THR A 7 13.27 -1.31 12.32
CA THR A 7 12.95 0.00 11.72
C THR A 7 13.98 0.40 10.66
N PHE A 8 13.48 1.01 9.60
CA PHE A 8 14.21 1.31 8.38
C PHE A 8 14.33 2.81 8.18
N LYS A 9 15.44 3.24 7.59
CA LYS A 9 15.61 4.62 7.14
C LYS A 9 14.78 4.87 5.88
N ARG A 10 14.46 6.15 5.64
CA ARG A 10 13.76 6.57 4.42
C ARG A 10 14.42 6.07 3.14
N ASN A 11 15.76 6.09 3.04
CA ASN A 11 16.44 5.64 1.83
C ASN A 11 16.26 4.13 1.56
N GLN A 12 16.14 3.31 2.62
CA GLN A 12 15.87 1.88 2.50
C GLN A 12 14.43 1.65 2.03
N ALA A 13 13.46 2.41 2.58
CA ALA A 13 12.08 2.41 2.12
C ALA A 13 11.97 2.81 0.64
N GLU A 14 12.66 3.88 0.23
CA GLU A 14 12.71 4.35 -1.17
C GLU A 14 13.29 3.28 -2.11
N GLU A 15 14.39 2.63 -1.71
CA GLU A 15 15.01 1.56 -2.49
C GLU A 15 14.08 0.34 -2.62
N ALA A 16 13.49 -0.12 -1.52
CA ALA A 16 12.59 -1.28 -1.52
C ALA A 16 11.36 -1.05 -2.40
N LEU A 17 10.72 0.12 -2.28
CA LEU A 17 9.55 0.49 -3.08
C LEU A 17 9.89 0.68 -4.56
N TRP A 18 11.07 1.24 -4.86
CA TRP A 18 11.53 1.37 -6.23
C TRP A 18 11.76 0.01 -6.89
N ARG A 19 12.41 -0.92 -6.19
CA ARG A 19 12.61 -2.29 -6.68
C ARG A 19 11.30 -3.01 -6.90
N TYR A 20 10.31 -2.83 -6.01
CA TYR A 20 8.97 -3.36 -6.21
C TYR A 20 8.30 -2.82 -7.49
N LEU A 21 8.24 -1.49 -7.64
CA LEU A 21 7.51 -0.85 -8.76
C LEU A 21 8.22 -0.99 -10.10
N SER A 22 9.56 -0.99 -10.11
CA SER A 22 10.37 -1.24 -11.30
C SER A 22 10.50 -2.73 -11.64
N ARG A 23 9.88 -3.62 -10.84
CA ARG A 23 10.00 -5.08 -10.93
C ARG A 23 11.46 -5.56 -10.92
N ASP A 24 12.32 -4.82 -10.22
CA ASP A 24 13.76 -5.04 -10.09
C ASP A 24 14.54 -5.01 -11.43
N HIS A 25 13.99 -4.36 -12.47
CA HIS A 25 14.61 -4.31 -13.81
C HIS A 25 15.49 -3.09 -14.07
N VAL A 26 15.36 -2.01 -13.29
CA VAL A 26 15.94 -0.70 -13.59
C VAL A 26 17.04 -0.31 -12.58
N GLY A 27 17.63 -1.32 -11.92
CA GLY A 27 18.63 -1.14 -10.87
C GLY A 27 18.05 -0.73 -9.52
N ARG A 28 18.89 -0.81 -8.48
CA ARG A 28 18.45 -0.59 -7.08
C ARG A 28 18.22 0.88 -6.74
N MET A 29 18.86 1.80 -7.45
CA MET A 29 18.82 3.22 -7.08
C MET A 29 17.56 3.94 -7.57
N PRO A 30 16.73 4.49 -6.67
CA PRO A 30 15.55 5.24 -7.06
C PRO A 30 15.92 6.58 -7.74
N PRO A 31 15.31 6.92 -8.88
CA PRO A 31 15.55 8.20 -9.54
C PRO A 31 15.06 9.38 -8.67
N PRO A 32 15.61 10.60 -8.84
CA PRO A 32 15.23 11.77 -8.04
C PRO A 32 13.73 12.08 -8.05
N VAL A 33 13.07 11.87 -9.20
CA VAL A 33 11.61 12.09 -9.34
C VAL A 33 10.83 11.14 -8.42
N PHE A 34 11.25 9.88 -8.30
CA PHE A 34 10.61 8.89 -7.43
C PHE A 34 10.75 9.28 -5.95
N ARG A 35 11.97 9.63 -5.52
CA ARG A 35 12.24 10.11 -4.16
C ARG A 35 11.45 11.38 -3.82
N THR A 36 11.25 12.25 -4.81
CA THR A 36 10.45 13.47 -4.66
C THR A 36 8.97 13.15 -4.48
N ARG A 37 8.42 12.15 -5.15
CA ARG A 37 7.03 11.69 -4.93
C ARG A 37 6.81 11.23 -3.49
N ILE A 38 7.70 10.39 -2.96
CA ILE A 38 7.64 9.93 -1.56
C ILE A 38 7.79 11.13 -0.60
N LYS A 39 8.74 12.03 -0.85
CA LYS A 39 8.92 13.25 -0.05
C LYS A 39 7.61 14.03 0.09
N ARG A 40 6.93 14.28 -1.02
CA ARG A 40 5.69 15.06 -1.06
C ARG A 40 4.55 14.39 -0.30
N LEU A 41 4.38 13.07 -0.44
CA LEU A 41 3.39 12.33 0.35
C LEU A 41 3.62 12.50 1.85
N LEU A 42 4.88 12.33 2.30
CA LEU A 42 5.25 12.50 3.71
C LEU A 42 5.13 13.95 4.21
N GLU A 43 5.33 14.94 3.34
CA GLU A 43 5.13 16.36 3.69
C GLU A 43 3.64 16.68 3.86
N ILE A 44 2.79 16.20 2.96
CA ILE A 44 1.34 16.38 3.04
C ILE A 44 0.79 15.68 4.29
N ASP A 45 1.20 14.44 4.54
CA ASP A 45 0.75 13.68 5.72
C ASP A 45 1.09 14.40 7.03
N ARG A 46 2.31 14.92 7.16
CA ARG A 46 2.71 15.71 8.34
C ARG A 46 1.92 17.00 8.47
N ALA A 47 1.68 17.71 7.37
CA ALA A 47 0.90 18.95 7.38
C ALA A 47 -0.56 18.70 7.81
N GLU A 48 -1.19 17.64 7.29
CA GLU A 48 -2.57 17.29 7.60
C GLU A 48 -2.73 16.69 9.01
N GLY A 49 -1.81 15.84 9.45
CA GLY A 49 -1.81 15.25 10.80
C GLY A 49 -1.67 16.31 11.89
N THR A 50 -0.77 17.29 11.70
CA THR A 50 -0.60 18.41 12.65
C THR A 50 -1.82 19.31 12.71
N LYS A 51 -2.50 19.54 11.58
CA LYS A 51 -3.61 20.49 11.49
C LYS A 51 -4.91 19.95 12.06
N ASN A 52 -5.17 18.65 11.92
CA ASN A 52 -6.48 18.06 12.20
C ASN A 52 -6.47 17.03 13.33
N GLU A 53 -5.36 16.89 14.07
CA GLU A 53 -5.16 15.84 15.10
C GLU A 53 -5.50 14.43 14.58
N ARG A 54 -5.31 14.22 13.28
CA ARG A 54 -5.60 12.95 12.62
C ARG A 54 -4.44 11.98 12.78
N ALA A 55 -4.77 10.69 12.80
CA ALA A 55 -3.78 9.64 12.60
C ALA A 55 -3.01 9.87 11.30
N MET A 56 -1.70 9.67 11.35
CA MET A 56 -0.79 9.80 10.22
C MET A 56 -0.97 8.61 9.27
N ALA A 57 -0.90 8.83 7.95
CA ALA A 57 -1.05 7.78 6.93
C ALA A 57 0.14 6.83 6.87
N PHE A 58 1.37 7.34 7.09
CA PHE A 58 2.60 6.63 6.74
C PHE A 58 3.58 6.35 7.89
N ALA A 59 3.29 6.80 9.11
CA ALA A 59 4.12 6.55 10.28
C ALA A 59 3.30 6.73 11.56
N ASP A 60 3.42 5.83 12.53
CA ASP A 60 2.65 5.92 13.79
C ASP A 60 3.09 7.10 14.69
N THR A 61 4.32 7.61 14.52
CA THR A 61 4.86 8.70 15.32
C THR A 61 5.24 9.89 14.46
N ALA A 62 4.77 11.09 14.81
CA ALA A 62 5.35 12.32 14.30
C ALA A 62 6.82 12.40 14.74
N PRO A 63 7.76 12.83 13.88
CA PRO A 63 9.16 12.98 14.28
C PRO A 63 9.26 13.97 15.44
N GLU A 64 9.86 13.52 16.55
CA GLU A 64 10.18 14.38 17.68
C GLU A 64 11.27 15.39 17.26
N GLY A 65 10.90 16.67 17.07
CA GLY A 65 11.84 17.78 16.89
C GLY A 65 12.45 17.96 15.49
N ARG A 66 13.27 19.03 15.35
CA ARG A 66 14.01 19.34 14.12
C ARG A 66 15.28 18.50 14.06
N GLY A 67 15.36 17.59 13.08
CA GLY A 67 16.59 16.87 12.74
C GLY A 67 16.57 15.37 12.99
N HIS A 68 15.51 14.82 13.61
CA HIS A 68 15.37 13.37 13.76
C HIS A 68 15.06 12.70 12.41
N GLU A 69 15.83 11.65 12.12
CA GLU A 69 15.62 10.80 10.96
C GLU A 69 14.39 9.92 11.20
N VAL A 70 13.32 10.16 10.44
CA VAL A 70 12.09 9.35 10.50
C VAL A 70 12.43 7.89 10.21
N ARG A 71 12.02 7.02 11.12
CA ARG A 71 12.15 5.57 11.03
C ARG A 71 10.81 4.98 10.60
N PHE A 72 10.87 3.98 9.72
CA PHE A 72 9.70 3.32 9.16
C PHE A 72 9.72 1.85 9.59
N THR A 73 8.61 1.34 10.10
CA THR A 73 8.37 -0.10 10.21
C THR A 73 8.11 -0.70 8.83
N GLU A 74 8.08 -2.03 8.72
CA GLU A 74 7.69 -2.70 7.46
C GLU A 74 6.26 -2.30 7.03
N PHE A 75 5.35 -2.21 8.01
CA PHE A 75 3.98 -1.79 7.78
C PHE A 75 3.90 -0.36 7.25
N ASP A 76 4.71 0.55 7.78
CA ASP A 76 4.80 1.93 7.27
C ASP A 76 5.22 1.97 5.79
N VAL A 77 6.24 1.18 5.42
CA VAL A 77 6.70 1.10 4.04
C VAL A 77 5.64 0.44 3.15
N PHE A 78 4.90 -0.55 3.66
CA PHE A 78 3.75 -1.12 2.97
C PHE A 78 2.66 -0.08 2.70
N CYS A 79 2.28 0.74 3.68
CA CYS A 79 1.35 1.86 3.50
C CYS A 79 1.87 2.87 2.46
N LEU A 80 3.15 3.20 2.47
CA LEU A 80 3.78 4.02 1.43
C LEU A 80 3.66 3.37 0.03
N GLY A 81 3.83 2.05 -0.04
CA GLY A 81 3.63 1.27 -1.26
C GLY A 81 2.20 1.36 -1.79
N VAL A 82 1.20 1.19 -0.92
CA VAL A 82 -0.21 1.40 -1.26
C VAL A 82 -0.40 2.81 -1.82
N GLY A 83 0.10 3.83 -1.12
CA GLY A 83 -0.04 5.21 -1.55
C GLY A 83 0.60 5.50 -2.91
N LEU A 84 1.76 4.90 -3.22
CA LEU A 84 2.39 5.03 -4.53
C LEU A 84 1.58 4.34 -5.63
N LEU A 85 0.99 3.17 -5.37
CA LEU A 85 0.10 2.50 -6.31
C LEU A 85 -1.17 3.32 -6.55
N THR A 86 -1.76 3.89 -5.50
CA THR A 86 -2.92 4.78 -5.61
C THR A 86 -2.59 6.05 -6.41
N LEU A 87 -1.40 6.64 -6.22
CA LEU A 87 -0.92 7.73 -7.08
C LEU A 87 -0.78 7.30 -8.55
N ASN A 88 -0.24 6.11 -8.81
CA ASN A 88 -0.12 5.59 -10.18
C ASN A 88 -1.48 5.29 -10.82
N ALA A 89 -2.50 5.06 -10.00
CA ALA A 89 -3.89 4.93 -10.43
C ALA A 89 -4.57 6.28 -10.73
N GLY A 90 -3.88 7.41 -10.53
CA GLY A 90 -4.35 8.75 -10.94
C GLY A 90 -4.88 9.63 -9.80
N PHE A 91 -4.89 9.14 -8.56
CA PHE A 91 -5.33 9.93 -7.41
C PHE A 91 -4.35 11.09 -7.13
N LYS A 92 -4.88 12.21 -6.63
CA LYS A 92 -4.05 13.35 -6.21
C LYS A 92 -3.34 13.03 -4.89
N GLN A 93 -2.21 13.69 -4.65
CA GLN A 93 -1.40 13.43 -3.45
C GLN A 93 -2.18 13.63 -2.15
N ALA A 94 -2.96 14.69 -2.03
CA ALA A 94 -3.80 14.94 -0.86
C ALA A 94 -4.92 13.90 -0.69
N GLU A 95 -5.50 13.40 -1.79
CA GLU A 95 -6.53 12.35 -1.76
C GLU A 95 -5.94 11.03 -1.28
N VAL A 96 -4.72 10.70 -1.71
CA VAL A 96 -4.00 9.50 -1.24
C VAL A 96 -3.71 9.58 0.25
N VAL A 97 -3.21 10.71 0.75
CA VAL A 97 -2.97 10.88 2.19
C VAL A 97 -4.28 10.73 2.96
N MET A 98 -5.34 11.44 2.56
CA MET A 98 -6.64 11.36 3.23
C MET A 98 -7.20 9.94 3.26
N LEU A 99 -7.13 9.22 2.13
CA LEU A 99 -7.55 7.83 2.05
C LEU A 99 -6.79 6.97 3.05
N LEU A 100 -5.47 7.05 3.05
CA LEU A 100 -4.64 6.20 3.89
C LEU A 100 -4.73 6.54 5.37
N GLN A 101 -4.93 7.82 5.74
CA GLN A 101 -5.27 8.17 7.12
C GLN A 101 -6.59 7.49 7.56
N TYR A 102 -7.57 7.40 6.66
CA TYR A 102 -8.85 6.77 6.94
C TYR A 102 -8.78 5.24 7.02
N ILE A 103 -7.99 4.59 6.16
CA ILE A 103 -7.92 3.11 6.11
C ILE A 103 -6.69 2.50 6.80
N ARG A 104 -5.88 3.28 7.52
CA ARG A 104 -4.62 2.76 8.09
C ARG A 104 -4.85 1.57 9.01
N ASP A 105 -5.78 1.68 9.96
CA ASP A 105 -6.08 0.58 10.89
C ASP A 105 -6.63 -0.64 10.15
N PHE A 106 -7.49 -0.42 9.16
CA PHE A 106 -7.98 -1.48 8.28
C PHE A 106 -6.83 -2.17 7.51
N LEU A 107 -5.85 -1.40 7.02
CA LEU A 107 -4.67 -1.96 6.37
C LEU A 107 -3.77 -2.73 7.34
N LYS A 108 -3.77 -2.40 8.63
CA LYS A 108 -3.00 -3.12 9.67
C LYS A 108 -3.56 -4.52 9.88
N ASP A 109 -4.87 -4.66 9.92
CA ASP A 109 -5.53 -5.98 9.97
C ASP A 109 -5.25 -6.80 8.71
N ILE A 110 -5.33 -6.17 7.53
CA ILE A 110 -4.99 -6.82 6.27
C ILE A 110 -3.52 -7.27 6.26
N TRP A 111 -2.62 -6.43 6.73
CA TRP A 111 -1.21 -6.75 6.86
C TRP A 111 -0.99 -7.98 7.74
N ALA A 112 -1.60 -8.03 8.93
CA ALA A 112 -1.51 -9.18 9.82
C ALA A 112 -2.00 -10.47 9.14
N ASN A 113 -3.16 -10.43 8.47
CA ASN A 113 -3.69 -11.56 7.71
C ASN A 113 -2.73 -12.05 6.60
N ILE A 114 -2.09 -11.12 5.88
CA ILE A 114 -1.07 -11.48 4.88
C ILE A 114 0.13 -12.16 5.53
N GLN A 115 0.57 -11.71 6.71
CA GLN A 115 1.70 -12.35 7.42
C GLN A 115 1.35 -13.76 7.90
N ASP A 116 0.09 -14.02 8.28
CA ASP A 116 -0.38 -15.34 8.71
C ASP A 116 -0.52 -16.33 7.55
N SER A 117 -0.77 -15.85 6.34
CA SER A 117 -0.90 -16.67 5.13
C SER A 117 -0.18 -16.04 3.93
N PRO A 118 1.16 -15.96 3.97
CA PRO A 118 1.91 -15.19 2.99
C PRO A 118 1.88 -15.87 1.62
N PRO A 119 1.71 -15.10 0.54
CA PRO A 119 1.78 -15.64 -0.80
C PRO A 119 3.17 -16.16 -1.10
N VAL A 120 3.25 -17.14 -2.00
CA VAL A 120 4.51 -17.70 -2.46
C VAL A 120 4.67 -17.41 -3.94
N PRO A 121 5.47 -16.39 -4.34
CA PRO A 121 5.59 -16.00 -5.73
C PRO A 121 6.00 -17.18 -6.62
N ARG A 122 5.26 -17.36 -7.73
CA ARG A 122 5.48 -18.42 -8.73
C ARG A 122 5.23 -19.84 -8.22
N GLN A 123 4.62 -20.01 -7.05
CA GLN A 123 4.19 -21.32 -6.53
C GLN A 123 2.68 -21.30 -6.27
N ARG A 124 2.08 -22.48 -6.22
CA ARG A 124 0.69 -22.67 -5.82
C ARG A 124 0.68 -23.42 -4.50
N PRO A 125 0.54 -22.73 -3.35
CA PRO A 125 0.58 -23.40 -2.05
C PRO A 125 -0.61 -24.35 -1.91
N LEU A 126 -0.45 -25.44 -1.18
CA LEU A 126 -1.55 -26.34 -0.87
C LEU A 126 -2.41 -25.74 0.26
N PRO A 127 -3.71 -26.09 0.35
CA PRO A 127 -4.57 -25.65 1.46
C PRO A 127 -4.00 -25.99 2.84
N THR A 128 -3.29 -27.12 2.96
CA THR A 128 -2.62 -27.53 4.21
C THR A 128 -1.49 -26.60 4.63
N ASP A 129 -0.85 -25.90 3.67
CA ASP A 129 0.23 -24.95 3.96
C ASP A 129 -0.32 -23.58 4.38
N ARG A 130 -1.58 -23.28 4.03
CA ARG A 130 -2.24 -21.97 4.22
C ARG A 130 -3.70 -22.19 4.64
N PRO A 131 -3.97 -22.75 5.83
CA PRO A 131 -5.31 -23.18 6.23
C PRO A 131 -6.33 -22.04 6.36
N ASN A 132 -5.87 -20.79 6.53
CA ASN A 132 -6.74 -19.62 6.66
C ASN A 132 -6.97 -18.90 5.32
N ALA A 133 -6.31 -19.34 4.24
CA ALA A 133 -6.53 -18.78 2.91
C ALA A 133 -7.74 -19.46 2.24
N PRO A 134 -8.55 -18.71 1.47
CA PRO A 134 -9.51 -19.31 0.54
C PRO A 134 -8.84 -20.33 -0.40
N THR A 135 -9.63 -21.16 -1.08
CA THR A 135 -9.11 -22.13 -2.06
C THR A 135 -9.65 -21.87 -3.45
N TYR A 136 -8.91 -22.34 -4.45
CA TYR A 136 -9.33 -22.37 -5.85
C TYR A 136 -8.86 -23.67 -6.51
N LYS A 137 -9.52 -24.06 -7.62
CA LYS A 137 -9.15 -25.24 -8.40
C LYS A 137 -8.43 -24.86 -9.68
N TYR A 138 -7.34 -25.55 -9.97
CA TYR A 138 -6.60 -25.45 -11.22
C TYR A 138 -6.17 -26.84 -11.68
N GLU A 139 -6.54 -27.21 -12.91
CA GLU A 139 -6.25 -28.53 -13.48
C GLU A 139 -6.72 -29.70 -12.59
N GLY A 140 -7.87 -29.52 -11.92
CA GLY A 140 -8.46 -30.53 -11.04
C GLY A 140 -7.85 -30.63 -9.64
N VAL A 141 -6.79 -29.87 -9.36
CA VAL A 141 -6.12 -29.80 -8.04
C VAL A 141 -6.56 -28.54 -7.30
N GLU A 142 -6.78 -28.67 -5.99
CA GLU A 142 -7.12 -27.55 -5.12
C GLU A 142 -5.87 -26.90 -4.53
N TYR A 143 -5.83 -25.57 -4.57
CA TYR A 143 -4.72 -24.75 -4.08
C TYR A 143 -5.25 -23.66 -3.15
N ALA A 144 -4.41 -23.20 -2.23
CA ALA A 144 -4.70 -22.01 -1.44
C ALA A 144 -4.53 -20.74 -2.29
N ASP A 145 -5.51 -19.85 -2.20
CA ASP A 145 -5.51 -18.51 -2.76
C ASP A 145 -5.11 -17.49 -1.70
N THR A 146 -3.82 -17.18 -1.67
CA THR A 146 -3.25 -16.17 -0.76
C THR A 146 -3.37 -14.75 -1.30
N GLY A 147 -4.06 -14.54 -2.44
CA GLY A 147 -4.24 -13.23 -3.03
C GLY A 147 -5.04 -12.32 -2.11
N VAL A 148 -4.57 -11.09 -1.89
CA VAL A 148 -5.31 -10.07 -1.15
C VAL A 148 -5.38 -8.81 -1.98
N TYR A 149 -6.61 -8.36 -2.24
CA TYR A 149 -6.87 -7.25 -3.14
C TYR A 149 -7.64 -6.14 -2.42
N LEU A 150 -7.23 -4.90 -2.62
CA LEU A 150 -7.98 -3.72 -2.19
C LEU A 150 -8.68 -3.10 -3.39
N ILE A 151 -10.00 -2.99 -3.29
CA ILE A 151 -10.85 -2.28 -4.23
C ILE A 151 -11.08 -0.87 -3.70
N VAL A 152 -10.71 0.12 -4.52
CA VAL A 152 -10.96 1.53 -4.26
C VAL A 152 -11.84 2.07 -5.38
N ASN A 153 -12.99 2.61 -5.01
CA ASN A 153 -13.90 3.30 -5.92
C ASN A 153 -13.89 4.79 -5.57
N SER A 154 -13.82 5.63 -6.59
CA SER A 154 -13.86 7.08 -6.43
C SER A 154 -14.69 7.72 -7.53
N VAL A 155 -15.43 8.77 -7.19
CA VAL A 155 -16.14 9.60 -8.16
C VAL A 155 -15.66 11.04 -8.01
N GLU A 156 -15.17 11.62 -9.11
CA GLU A 156 -14.87 13.05 -9.17
C GLU A 156 -16.19 13.80 -9.40
N LEU A 157 -16.61 14.61 -8.43
CA LEU A 157 -17.94 15.23 -8.43
C LEU A 157 -18.07 16.45 -9.34
N LYS A 158 -16.98 16.89 -9.98
CA LYS A 158 -16.92 18.14 -10.75
C LYS A 158 -18.04 18.30 -11.77
N GLU A 159 -18.50 17.21 -12.36
CA GLU A 159 -19.47 17.22 -13.45
C GLU A 159 -20.87 16.71 -13.04
N ILE A 160 -20.96 15.90 -11.99
CA ILE A 160 -22.18 15.14 -11.66
C ILE A 160 -22.99 15.81 -10.53
N TYR A 161 -22.33 16.50 -9.60
CA TYR A 161 -22.99 17.17 -8.48
C TYR A 161 -22.40 18.57 -8.24
N PRO A 162 -23.04 19.64 -8.75
CA PRO A 162 -22.49 21.00 -8.70
C PRO A 162 -22.50 21.67 -7.31
N THR A 163 -22.71 20.94 -6.21
CA THR A 163 -22.85 21.56 -4.88
C THR A 163 -21.91 21.02 -3.77
N GLN A 164 -21.42 22.00 -3.00
CA GLN A 164 -20.64 22.05 -1.76
C GLN A 164 -19.10 22.07 -1.82
N ASP A 165 -18.42 21.36 -2.71
CA ASP A 165 -17.02 21.67 -3.07
C ASP A 165 -16.64 20.88 -4.33
N PRO A 166 -16.53 21.52 -5.51
CA PRO A 166 -16.19 20.84 -6.77
C PRO A 166 -14.80 20.19 -6.74
N ARG A 167 -13.96 20.43 -5.72
CA ARG A 167 -12.65 19.80 -5.56
C ARG A 167 -12.67 18.55 -4.69
N LYS A 168 -13.81 18.20 -4.08
CA LYS A 168 -13.92 17.09 -3.14
C LYS A 168 -14.15 15.76 -3.87
N LEU A 169 -13.12 14.91 -3.88
CA LEU A 169 -13.27 13.51 -4.28
C LEU A 169 -14.10 12.78 -3.23
N MET A 170 -15.16 12.08 -3.65
CA MET A 170 -15.79 11.08 -2.77
C MET A 170 -15.12 9.74 -2.99
N ILE A 171 -14.37 9.31 -1.98
CA ILE A 171 -13.84 7.95 -1.92
C ILE A 171 -14.92 7.11 -1.22
N PHE A 172 -15.41 6.10 -1.93
CA PHE A 172 -16.36 5.16 -1.36
C PHE A 172 -15.60 4.13 -0.52
N SER A 173 -16.27 3.60 0.52
CA SER A 173 -15.67 2.69 1.49
C SER A 173 -14.85 1.59 0.78
N PRO A 174 -13.52 1.56 0.96
CA PRO A 174 -12.67 0.57 0.32
C PRO A 174 -13.05 -0.84 0.75
N LYS A 175 -12.94 -1.81 -0.16
CA LYS A 175 -13.26 -3.21 0.10
C LYS A 175 -12.03 -4.08 -0.04
N VAL A 176 -11.86 -5.04 0.86
CA VAL A 176 -10.83 -6.08 0.75
C VAL A 176 -11.45 -7.36 0.21
N CYS A 177 -10.76 -8.00 -0.72
CA CYS A 177 -11.10 -9.31 -1.25
C CYS A 177 -9.94 -10.28 -0.99
N TYR A 178 -10.24 -11.36 -0.26
CA TYR A 178 -9.33 -12.48 -0.06
C TYR A 178 -9.59 -13.51 -1.14
N GLY A 179 -8.64 -13.66 -2.06
CA GLY A 179 -8.71 -14.54 -3.22
C GLY A 179 -9.41 -13.93 -4.45
N ALA A 180 -9.12 -14.52 -5.60
CA ALA A 180 -9.58 -14.11 -6.92
C ALA A 180 -11.09 -14.30 -7.10
N ASP A 181 -11.69 -15.30 -6.44
CA ASP A 181 -13.12 -15.55 -6.53
C ASP A 181 -13.94 -14.43 -5.88
N LEU A 182 -13.55 -14.00 -4.67
CA LEU A 182 -14.18 -12.86 -3.99
C LEU A 182 -13.94 -11.56 -4.76
N LEU A 183 -12.72 -11.36 -5.30
CA LEU A 183 -12.43 -10.22 -6.18
C LEU A 183 -13.37 -10.20 -7.38
N GLY A 184 -13.54 -11.34 -8.07
CA GLY A 184 -14.39 -11.45 -9.24
C GLY A 184 -15.86 -11.19 -8.93
N GLN A 185 -16.35 -11.64 -7.77
CA GLN A 185 -17.70 -11.34 -7.30
C GLN A 185 -17.88 -9.84 -7.03
N GLU A 186 -16.94 -9.23 -6.31
CA GLU A 186 -17.05 -7.82 -5.96
C GLU A 186 -16.94 -6.92 -7.19
N LEU A 187 -16.07 -7.23 -8.15
CA LEU A 187 -15.98 -6.49 -9.42
C LEU A 187 -17.30 -6.52 -10.21
N ARG A 188 -18.02 -7.65 -10.22
CA ARG A 188 -19.35 -7.72 -10.84
C ARG A 188 -20.36 -6.83 -10.13
N ASN A 189 -20.28 -6.75 -8.80
CA ASN A 189 -21.16 -5.89 -8.01
C ASN A 189 -20.84 -4.40 -8.23
N THR A 190 -19.56 -4.02 -8.21
CA THR A 190 -19.14 -2.62 -8.36
C THR A 190 -19.35 -2.09 -9.77
N ALA A 191 -19.22 -2.93 -10.80
CA ALA A 191 -19.43 -2.56 -12.20
C ALA A 191 -20.83 -1.99 -12.47
N LEU A 192 -21.82 -2.27 -11.61
CA LEU A 192 -23.18 -1.73 -11.72
C LEU A 192 -23.31 -0.31 -11.17
N SER A 193 -22.37 0.15 -10.34
CA SER A 193 -22.49 1.40 -9.59
C SER A 193 -21.36 2.39 -9.86
N PHE A 194 -20.20 1.92 -10.31
CA PHE A 194 -19.02 2.75 -10.52
C PHE A 194 -18.50 2.61 -11.94
N PRO A 195 -18.30 3.72 -12.67
CA PRO A 195 -17.77 3.69 -14.03
C PRO A 195 -16.28 3.31 -14.08
N ALA A 196 -15.57 3.44 -12.95
CA ALA A 196 -14.18 3.04 -12.81
C ALA A 196 -13.95 2.43 -11.42
N THR A 197 -13.25 1.31 -11.39
CA THR A 197 -12.86 0.60 -10.17
C THR A 197 -11.35 0.34 -10.20
N PHE A 198 -10.66 0.73 -9.13
CA PHE A 198 -9.24 0.48 -8.98
C PHE A 198 -9.01 -0.75 -8.10
N VAL A 199 -8.18 -1.68 -8.57
CA VAL A 199 -7.79 -2.87 -7.83
C VAL A 199 -6.31 -2.81 -7.53
N LEU A 200 -5.94 -2.87 -6.25
CA LEU A 200 -4.56 -2.95 -5.79
C LEU A 200 -4.30 -4.35 -5.26
N GLU A 201 -3.30 -5.04 -5.79
CA GLU A 201 -2.82 -6.30 -5.24
C GLU A 201 -1.88 -5.99 -4.05
N LEU A 202 -2.26 -6.47 -2.86
CA LEU A 202 -1.59 -6.15 -1.60
C LEU A 202 -0.65 -7.26 -1.13
N SER A 203 -1.02 -8.52 -1.32
CA SER A 203 -0.31 -9.65 -0.73
C SER A 203 1.12 -9.78 -1.29
N LEU A 204 1.30 -9.73 -2.62
CA LEU A 204 2.62 -9.81 -3.23
C LEU A 204 3.43 -8.54 -2.97
N MET A 205 2.77 -7.38 -2.85
CA MET A 205 3.45 -6.14 -2.46
C MET A 205 4.09 -6.29 -1.08
N ALA A 206 3.31 -6.73 -0.08
CA ALA A 206 3.77 -6.89 1.29
C ALA A 206 5.04 -7.74 1.36
N ILE A 207 5.00 -8.97 0.83
CA ILE A 207 6.14 -9.89 0.89
C ILE A 207 7.36 -9.42 0.08
N ARG A 208 7.15 -8.75 -1.07
CA ARG A 208 8.26 -8.29 -1.91
C ARG A 208 8.94 -7.08 -1.30
N VAL A 209 8.16 -6.14 -0.76
CA VAL A 209 8.70 -4.96 -0.08
C VAL A 209 9.47 -5.38 1.16
N GLN A 210 8.96 -6.30 1.99
CA GLN A 210 9.70 -6.86 3.13
C GLN A 210 11.03 -7.47 2.70
N ARG A 211 11.02 -8.32 1.66
CA ARG A 211 12.25 -8.91 1.13
C ARG A 211 13.25 -7.83 0.71
N PHE A 212 12.81 -6.84 -0.06
CA PHE A 212 13.71 -5.78 -0.53
C PHE A 212 14.19 -4.87 0.59
N LEU A 213 13.39 -4.65 1.65
CA LEU A 213 13.84 -3.95 2.85
C LEU A 213 14.97 -4.69 3.56
N GLY A 214 14.87 -6.02 3.68
CA GLY A 214 15.94 -6.85 4.25
C GLY A 214 17.24 -6.85 3.44
N GLU A 215 17.17 -6.53 2.15
CA GLU A 215 18.32 -6.40 1.26
C GLU A 215 18.85 -4.96 1.15
N ALA A 216 18.11 -3.96 1.63
CA ALA A 216 18.44 -2.55 1.45
C ALA A 216 19.42 -2.04 2.50
N GLU A 217 20.54 -1.50 2.06
CA GLU A 217 21.58 -0.99 2.96
C GLU A 217 21.26 0.44 3.46
N PRO A 218 21.42 0.71 4.77
CA PRO A 218 21.27 2.06 5.30
C PRO A 218 22.43 2.94 4.78
N ARG A 219 22.10 4.05 4.11
CA ARG A 219 23.11 5.00 3.66
C ARG A 219 23.25 6.11 4.69
N LEU A 220 24.48 6.46 5.02
CA LEU A 220 24.77 7.68 5.77
C LEU A 220 24.56 8.87 4.83
N ARG A 221 24.02 9.98 5.34
CA ARG A 221 24.08 11.25 4.60
C ARG A 221 25.56 11.54 4.35
N GLY A 222 25.96 11.69 3.09
CA GLY A 222 27.31 12.12 2.77
C GLY A 222 27.58 13.50 3.39
N PRO A 223 28.85 13.84 3.69
CA PRO A 223 29.20 15.21 4.01
C PRO A 223 28.76 16.10 2.83
N ASN A 224 28.06 17.19 3.16
CA ASN A 224 27.67 18.22 2.19
C ASN A 224 28.90 18.82 1.49
#